data_AF-A0A498QUE0-F1
#
_entry.id   AF-A0A498QUE0-F1
#
_cell.length_a   1.000
_cell.length_b   1.000
_cell.length_c   1.000
_cell.angle_alpha   90.00
_cell.angle_beta   90.00
_cell.angle_gamma   90.00
#
_symmetry.space_group_name_H-M   'P 1'
#
loop_
_entity.id
_entity.type
_entity.pdbx_description
1 polymer ?
#
loop_
_entity_poly.entity_id
_entity_poly.type
_entity_poly.pdbx_seq_one_letter_code
_entity_poly.pdbx_strand_id
1 'polypeptide(L)'
;MTTLSDAVALAAADKGLAVVSTVRATGTVQASLVNVGLLTHPAGGGSVLGFTTYGKVKLTNLRARPQLAVTFRNGWRWATVEGRAELVGPEDSQPWLSDGEQLRLLLRDVFIAAGGTHDDWDEYDRVMAAERRAVVLIEPTRVYGNG
;
A
#
# COMPACT_ATOMS: atom_id res chain seq x y z
N MET A 1 -9.29 14.46 -16.57
CA MET A 1 -8.05 14.32 -15.77
C MET A 1 -8.28 13.18 -14.83
N THR A 2 -7.47 12.12 -14.90
CA THR A 2 -7.65 10.92 -14.07
C THR A 2 -7.43 11.27 -12.59
N THR A 3 -8.42 10.99 -11.74
CA THR A 3 -8.33 11.19 -10.29
C THR A 3 -7.78 9.95 -9.59
N LEU A 4 -7.41 10.08 -8.31
CA LEU A 4 -7.00 8.95 -7.48
C LEU A 4 -8.11 7.88 -7.39
N SER A 5 -9.36 8.32 -7.22
CA SER A 5 -10.52 7.43 -7.16
C SER A 5 -10.75 6.71 -8.48
N ASP A 6 -10.60 7.39 -9.62
CA ASP A 6 -10.69 6.74 -10.94
C ASP A 6 -9.63 5.66 -11.11
N ALA A 7 -8.41 5.91 -10.63
CA ALA A 7 -7.32 4.96 -10.70
C ALA A 7 -7.62 3.69 -9.90
N VAL A 8 -8.05 3.83 -8.64
CA VAL A 8 -8.36 2.71 -7.75
C VAL A 8 -9.57 1.91 -8.25
N ALA A 9 -10.57 2.59 -8.81
CA ALA A 9 -11.78 1.95 -9.35
C ALA A 9 -11.48 0.94 -10.47
N LEU A 10 -10.36 1.07 -11.18
CA LEU A 10 -9.95 0.10 -12.21
C LEU A 10 -9.73 -1.30 -11.64
N ALA A 11 -9.23 -1.41 -10.41
CA ALA A 11 -8.91 -2.69 -9.78
C ALA A 11 -10.01 -3.22 -8.85
N ALA A 12 -11.20 -2.60 -8.83
CA ALA A 12 -12.29 -2.99 -7.93
C ALA A 12 -12.71 -4.47 -8.11
N ALA A 13 -12.75 -4.96 -9.36
CA ALA A 13 -13.11 -6.35 -9.66
C ALA A 13 -12.04 -7.36 -9.20
N ASP A 14 -10.78 -6.93 -9.11
CA ASP A 14 -9.63 -7.78 -8.77
C ASP A 14 -9.13 -7.55 -7.33
N LYS A 15 -10.00 -7.05 -6.44
CA LYS A 15 -9.67 -6.77 -5.03
C LYS A 15 -8.41 -5.91 -4.91
N GLY A 16 -8.39 -4.77 -5.61
CA GLY A 16 -7.30 -3.80 -5.52
C GLY A 16 -5.96 -4.29 -6.09
N LEU A 17 -5.93 -5.38 -6.88
CA LEU A 17 -4.70 -5.89 -7.48
C LEU A 17 -4.03 -4.82 -8.36
N ALA A 18 -2.78 -4.50 -8.03
CA ALA A 18 -1.99 -3.48 -8.71
C ALA A 18 -0.52 -3.90 -8.84
N VAL A 19 0.18 -3.28 -9.79
CA VAL A 19 1.64 -3.39 -9.89
C VAL A 19 2.27 -2.26 -9.08
N VAL A 20 3.16 -2.61 -8.16
CA VAL A 20 4.01 -1.64 -7.45
C VAL A 20 5.42 -1.71 -7.98
N SER A 21 5.97 -0.55 -8.34
CA SER A 21 7.35 -0.38 -8.80
C SER A 21 8.15 0.43 -7.79
N THR A 22 9.28 -0.12 -7.33
CA THR A 22 10.23 0.52 -6.39
C THR A 22 11.62 0.64 -7.02
N VAL A 23 12.47 1.49 -6.44
CA VAL A 23 13.83 1.74 -6.95
C VAL A 23 14.88 0.96 -6.14
N ARG A 24 15.69 0.16 -6.82
CA ARG A 24 16.81 -0.60 -6.22
C ARG A 24 17.99 0.31 -5.93
N ALA A 25 18.92 -0.18 -5.12
CA ALA A 25 20.20 0.50 -4.86
C ALA A 25 21.01 0.80 -6.13
N THR A 26 20.90 -0.06 -7.15
CA THR A 26 21.53 0.11 -8.47
C THR A 26 20.83 1.15 -9.36
N GLY A 27 19.76 1.79 -8.90
CA GLY A 27 18.94 2.71 -9.69
C GLY A 27 17.96 2.03 -10.65
N THR A 28 17.97 0.69 -10.73
CA THR A 28 17.02 -0.07 -11.56
C THR A 28 15.69 -0.28 -10.84
N VAL A 29 14.63 -0.61 -11.59
CA VAL A 29 13.28 -0.78 -11.05
C VAL A 29 13.03 -2.23 -10.61
N GLN A 30 12.35 -2.40 -9.48
CA GLN A 30 11.76 -3.67 -9.06
C GLN A 30 10.24 -3.55 -9.11
N ALA A 31 9.58 -4.43 -9.86
CA ALA A 31 8.12 -4.48 -9.93
C ALA A 31 7.57 -5.76 -9.28
N SER A 32 6.39 -5.67 -8.66
CA SER A 32 5.67 -6.81 -8.07
C SER A 32 4.18 -6.53 -8.01
N LEU A 33 3.35 -7.58 -7.98
CA LEU A 33 1.92 -7.47 -7.72
C LEU A 33 1.66 -7.37 -6.21
N VAL A 34 0.70 -6.53 -5.83
CA VAL A 34 0.14 -6.44 -4.47
C VAL A 34 -1.34 -6.05 -4.55
N ASN A 35 -2.08 -6.27 -3.48
CA ASN A 35 -3.42 -5.69 -3.30
C ASN A 35 -3.26 -4.34 -2.60
N VAL A 36 -3.80 -3.28 -3.21
CA VAL A 36 -3.73 -1.90 -2.73
C VAL A 36 -5.14 -1.39 -2.47
N GLY A 37 -5.33 -0.79 -1.29
CA GLY A 37 -6.55 -0.10 -0.90
C GLY A 37 -6.39 1.42 -0.89
N LEU A 38 -7.52 2.13 -1.01
CA LEU A 38 -7.61 3.57 -0.76
C LEU A 38 -8.14 3.78 0.67
N LEU A 39 -7.44 4.59 1.47
CA LEU A 39 -7.79 4.84 2.87
C LEU A 39 -7.50 6.31 3.26
N THR A 40 -7.98 6.67 4.44
CA THR A 40 -7.69 7.95 5.08
C THR A 40 -6.46 7.81 5.97
N HIS A 41 -5.48 8.71 5.83
CA HIS A 41 -4.25 8.67 6.62
C HIS A 41 -4.55 8.85 8.12
N PRO A 42 -4.11 7.94 9.00
CA PRO A 42 -4.46 7.96 10.43
C PRO A 42 -4.07 9.26 11.16
N ALA A 43 -2.96 9.89 10.76
CA ALA A 43 -2.46 11.10 11.41
C ALA A 43 -2.95 12.41 10.76
N GLY A 44 -3.21 12.37 9.45
CA GLY A 44 -3.32 13.57 8.63
C GLY A 44 -4.67 13.75 7.94
N GLY A 45 -5.52 12.72 7.95
CA GLY A 45 -6.85 12.77 7.32
C GLY A 45 -6.86 12.83 5.78
N GLY A 46 -5.69 12.90 5.13
CA GLY A 46 -5.57 12.90 3.68
C GLY A 46 -5.77 11.51 3.06
N SER A 47 -6.23 11.46 1.81
CA SER A 47 -6.37 10.21 1.07
C SER A 47 -4.99 9.63 0.71
N VAL A 48 -4.75 8.38 1.10
CA VAL A 48 -3.51 7.64 0.79
C VAL A 48 -3.85 6.27 0.23
N LEU A 49 -2.92 5.71 -0.54
CA LEU A 49 -2.98 4.28 -0.89
C LEU A 49 -2.26 3.46 0.18
N GLY A 50 -2.69 2.22 0.38
CA GLY A 50 -2.10 1.33 1.37
C GLY A 50 -1.96 -0.08 0.83
N PHE A 51 -0.83 -0.73 1.12
CA PHE A 51 -0.70 -2.19 0.97
C PHE A 51 0.12 -2.76 2.12
N THR A 52 -0.09 -4.05 2.40
CA THR A 52 0.72 -4.78 3.39
C THR A 52 1.82 -5.56 2.70
N THR A 53 2.99 -5.65 3.35
CA THR A 53 4.11 -6.43 2.82
C THR A 53 4.98 -6.96 3.94
N TYR A 54 5.84 -7.90 3.59
CA TYR A 54 6.84 -8.47 4.48
C TYR A 54 8.11 -8.76 3.67
N GLY A 55 9.18 -9.08 4.38
CA GLY A 55 10.46 -9.40 3.76
C GLY A 55 11.28 -8.18 3.36
N LYS A 56 12.54 -8.43 3.00
CA LYS A 56 13.58 -7.40 3.02
C LYS A 56 13.62 -6.53 1.76
N VAL A 57 13.34 -7.09 0.59
CA VAL A 57 13.67 -6.41 -0.69
C VAL A 57 12.90 -5.10 -0.85
N LYS A 58 11.56 -5.14 -0.80
CA LYS A 58 10.73 -3.94 -1.00
C LYS A 58 10.90 -2.93 0.13
N LEU A 59 10.92 -3.40 1.38
CA LEU A 59 11.12 -2.54 2.55
C LEU A 59 12.49 -1.85 2.53
N THR A 60 13.57 -2.57 2.20
CA THR A 60 14.92 -1.97 2.07
C THR A 60 14.96 -0.90 0.99
N ASN A 61 14.33 -1.17 -0.17
CA ASN A 61 14.23 -0.17 -1.23
C ASN A 61 13.48 1.08 -0.74
N LEU A 62 12.30 0.91 -0.15
CA LEU A 62 11.44 2.02 0.27
C LEU A 62 12.00 2.83 1.44
N ARG A 63 12.71 2.20 2.40
CA ARG A 63 13.40 2.91 3.49
C ARG A 63 14.44 3.88 2.95
N ALA A 64 15.20 3.47 1.95
CA ALA A 64 16.26 4.30 1.37
C ALA A 64 15.74 5.24 0.26
N ARG A 65 14.72 4.82 -0.48
CA ARG A 65 14.20 5.46 -1.70
C ARG A 65 12.67 5.33 -1.69
N PRO A 66 11.96 6.24 -1.00
CA PRO A 66 10.53 6.11 -0.77
C PRO A 66 9.69 6.41 -2.02
N GLN A 67 10.27 6.80 -3.15
CA GLN A 67 9.54 7.01 -4.39
C GLN A 67 9.07 5.66 -4.97
N LEU A 68 7.79 5.59 -5.31
CA LEU A 68 7.19 4.43 -5.95
C LEU A 68 6.05 4.83 -6.89
N ALA A 69 5.69 3.89 -7.77
CA ALA A 69 4.53 4.00 -8.63
C ALA A 69 3.62 2.77 -8.42
N VAL A 70 2.32 3.02 -8.36
CA VAL A 70 1.25 2.01 -8.28
C VAL A 70 0.43 2.08 -9.56
N THR A 71 0.41 1.02 -10.35
CA THR A 71 -0.39 0.95 -11.57
C THR A 71 -1.56 0.00 -11.39
N PHE A 72 -2.76 0.55 -11.53
CA PHE A 72 -4.02 -0.18 -11.60
C PHE A 72 -4.43 -0.37 -13.05
N ARG A 73 -5.09 -1.49 -13.37
CA ARG A 73 -5.58 -1.76 -14.73
C ARG A 73 -6.92 -2.49 -14.74
N ASN A 74 -7.66 -2.29 -15.83
CA ASN A 74 -8.82 -3.09 -16.21
C ASN A 74 -8.81 -3.27 -17.74
N GLY A 75 -8.42 -4.47 -18.20
CA GLY A 75 -8.09 -4.67 -19.61
C GLY A 75 -6.98 -3.72 -20.07
N TRP A 76 -7.25 -2.92 -21.10
CA TRP A 76 -6.34 -1.90 -21.64
C TRP A 76 -6.44 -0.54 -20.95
N ARG A 77 -7.44 -0.32 -20.10
CA ARG A 77 -7.53 0.90 -19.29
C ARG A 77 -6.57 0.79 -18.13
N TRP A 78 -5.81 1.83 -17.88
CA TRP A 78 -4.86 1.88 -16.77
C TRP A 78 -4.73 3.28 -16.21
N ALA A 79 -4.33 3.33 -14.94
CA ALA A 79 -3.92 4.55 -14.28
C ALA A 79 -2.76 4.23 -13.33
N THR A 80 -1.81 5.14 -13.26
CA THR A 80 -0.67 5.09 -12.35
C THR A 80 -0.76 6.22 -11.35
N VAL A 81 -0.51 5.88 -10.10
CA VAL A 81 -0.35 6.79 -8.97
C VAL A 81 1.10 6.75 -8.55
N GLU A 82 1.83 7.84 -8.77
CA GLU A 82 3.15 8.06 -8.17
C GLU A 82 2.96 8.62 -6.77
N GLY A 83 3.88 8.28 -5.86
CA GLY A 83 3.84 8.80 -4.52
C GLY A 83 5.11 8.57 -3.72
N ARG A 84 5.04 8.92 -2.44
CA ARG A 84 6.08 8.66 -1.45
C ARG A 84 5.57 7.68 -0.40
N ALA A 85 6.35 6.64 -0.15
CA ALA A 85 6.06 5.65 0.87
C ALA A 85 6.37 6.18 2.27
N GLU A 86 5.43 5.92 3.17
CA GLU A 86 5.60 5.92 4.61
C GLU A 86 5.44 4.48 5.12
N LEU A 87 6.46 3.97 5.79
CA LEU A 87 6.48 2.60 6.29
C LEU A 87 6.01 2.58 7.74
N VAL A 88 5.07 1.69 8.04
CA VAL A 88 4.50 1.55 9.39
C VAL A 88 4.54 0.09 9.76
N GLY A 89 5.34 -0.28 10.76
CA GLY A 89 5.49 -1.68 11.13
C GLY A 89 6.42 -1.90 12.32
N PRO A 90 6.68 -3.17 12.68
CA PRO A 90 7.51 -3.51 13.85
C PRO A 90 8.95 -2.99 13.80
N GLU A 91 9.43 -2.61 12.62
CA GLU A 91 10.77 -2.05 12.38
C GLU A 91 10.72 -0.58 11.94
N ASP A 92 9.53 -0.03 11.73
CA ASP A 92 9.28 1.28 11.15
C ASP A 92 8.23 1.99 12.01
N SER A 93 8.68 2.58 13.13
CA SER A 93 7.82 3.35 14.02
C SER A 93 7.49 4.71 13.41
N GLN A 94 6.24 5.15 13.56
CA GLN A 94 5.83 6.51 13.21
C GLN A 94 5.50 7.32 14.47
N PRO A 95 5.70 8.65 14.47
CA PRO A 95 5.37 9.49 15.62
C PRO A 95 3.89 9.42 16.03
N TRP A 96 3.00 9.13 15.07
CA TRP A 96 1.56 9.00 15.29
C TRP A 96 1.13 7.57 15.65
N LEU A 97 2.04 6.60 15.57
CA LEU A 97 1.78 5.20 15.92
C LEU A 97 2.02 5.02 17.42
N SER A 98 0.93 4.99 18.17
CA SER A 98 0.91 5.05 19.64
C SER A 98 1.30 3.72 20.28
N ASP A 99 0.86 2.61 19.67
CA ASP A 99 1.06 1.26 20.18
C ASP A 99 0.90 0.18 19.09
N GLY A 100 1.06 -1.09 19.50
CA GLY A 100 0.88 -2.24 18.61
C GLY A 100 -0.58 -2.54 18.24
N GLU A 101 -1.55 -2.07 19.02
CA GLU A 101 -2.97 -2.23 18.69
C GLU A 101 -3.34 -1.35 17.49
N GLN A 102 -2.83 -0.12 17.44
CA GLN A 102 -3.04 0.76 16.30
C GLN A 102 -2.43 0.18 15.02
N LEU A 103 -1.26 -0.46 15.09
CA LEU A 103 -0.68 -1.16 13.93
C LEU A 103 -1.56 -2.35 13.49
N ARG A 104 -2.04 -3.15 14.44
CA ARG A 104 -2.95 -4.28 14.20
C ARG A 104 -4.22 -3.84 13.46
N LEU A 105 -4.85 -2.76 13.92
CA LEU A 105 -6.03 -2.20 13.28
C LEU A 105 -5.71 -1.64 11.88
N LEU A 106 -4.60 -0.94 11.72
CA LEU A 106 -4.18 -0.41 10.41
C LEU A 106 -3.93 -1.52 9.38
N LEU A 107 -3.35 -2.65 9.78
CA LEU A 107 -3.19 -3.82 8.91
C LEU A 107 -4.55 -4.33 8.40
N ARG A 108 -5.54 -4.43 9.29
CA ARG A 108 -6.91 -4.80 8.92
C ARG A 108 -7.54 -3.76 7.99
N ASP A 109 -7.43 -2.48 8.30
CA ASP A 109 -7.99 -1.40 7.49
C ASP A 109 -7.46 -1.44 6.05
N VAL A 110 -6.15 -1.64 5.88
CA VAL A 110 -5.54 -1.77 4.56
C VAL A 110 -6.02 -3.01 3.83
N PHE A 111 -6.15 -4.15 4.52
CA PHE A 111 -6.67 -5.38 3.91
C PHE A 111 -8.13 -5.22 3.45
N ILE A 112 -8.98 -4.61 4.28
CA ILE A 112 -10.39 -4.32 3.94
C ILE A 112 -10.46 -3.33 2.77
N ALA A 113 -9.69 -2.24 2.82
CA ALA A 113 -9.64 -1.24 1.76
C ALA A 113 -9.17 -1.82 0.42
N ALA A 114 -8.35 -2.86 0.45
CA ALA A 114 -7.93 -3.62 -0.72
C ALA A 114 -8.97 -4.68 -1.16
N GLY A 115 -10.18 -4.71 -0.60
CA GLY A 115 -11.23 -5.67 -0.95
C GLY A 115 -11.08 -7.05 -0.32
N GLY A 116 -10.24 -7.17 0.72
CA GLY A 116 -10.10 -8.36 1.53
C GLY A 116 -11.29 -8.55 2.49
N THR A 117 -11.69 -9.80 2.68
CA THR A 117 -12.69 -10.23 3.67
C THR A 117 -12.10 -11.37 4.48
N HIS A 118 -12.38 -11.42 5.78
CA HIS A 118 -11.87 -12.47 6.66
C HIS A 118 -12.94 -12.87 7.68
N ASP A 119 -13.08 -14.18 7.90
CA ASP A 119 -14.07 -14.73 8.85
C ASP A 119 -13.49 -14.89 10.26
N ASP A 120 -12.16 -15.08 10.37
CA ASP A 120 -11.43 -15.14 11.64
C ASP A 120 -10.36 -14.04 11.74
N TRP A 121 -10.74 -12.89 12.29
CA TRP A 121 -9.82 -11.78 12.41
C TRP A 121 -8.70 -11.99 13.46
N ASP A 122 -8.86 -12.92 14.39
CA ASP A 122 -7.83 -13.22 15.39
C ASP A 122 -6.72 -14.09 14.80
N GLU A 123 -7.05 -15.01 13.90
CA GLU A 123 -6.07 -15.68 13.04
C GLU A 123 -5.32 -14.68 12.16
N TYR A 124 -6.04 -13.77 11.49
CA TYR A 124 -5.42 -12.72 10.68
C TYR A 124 -4.37 -11.94 11.49
N ASP A 125 -4.74 -11.43 12.66
CA ASP A 125 -3.83 -10.66 13.51
C ASP A 125 -2.59 -11.45 13.94
N ARG A 126 -2.79 -12.73 14.33
CA ARG A 126 -1.68 -13.62 14.71
C ARG A 126 -0.70 -13.82 13.56
N VAL A 127 -1.20 -14.07 12.35
CA VAL A 127 -0.36 -14.25 11.16
C VAL A 127 0.38 -12.96 10.82
N MET A 128 -0.29 -11.81 10.83
CA MET A 128 0.34 -10.53 10.51
C MET A 128 1.48 -10.20 11.49
N ALA A 129 1.27 -10.46 12.78
CA ALA A 129 2.28 -10.28 13.81
C ALA A 129 3.45 -11.27 13.66
N ALA A 130 3.17 -12.55 13.43
CA ALA A 130 4.18 -13.59 13.26
C ALA A 130 5.08 -13.34 12.04
N GLU A 131 4.50 -12.90 10.93
CA GLU A 131 5.22 -12.54 9.71
C GLU A 131 5.89 -11.15 9.78
N ARG A 132 5.70 -10.42 10.89
CA ARG A 132 6.21 -9.05 11.09
C ARG A 132 5.83 -8.13 9.94
N ARG A 133 4.57 -8.21 9.50
CA ARG A 133 4.09 -7.42 8.36
C ARG A 133 4.18 -5.93 8.66
N ALA A 134 4.52 -5.18 7.62
CA ALA A 134 4.49 -3.74 7.60
C ALA A 134 3.40 -3.26 6.64
N VAL A 135 2.86 -2.10 6.95
CA VAL A 135 2.00 -1.30 6.09
C VAL A 135 2.89 -0.32 5.33
N VAL A 136 2.63 -0.18 4.04
CA VAL A 136 3.18 0.88 3.21
C VAL A 136 2.03 1.81 2.88
N LEU A 137 2.02 3.00 3.50
CA LEU A 137 1.15 4.10 3.12
C LEU A 137 1.82 4.89 2.01
N ILE A 138 1.06 5.37 1.04
CA ILE A 138 1.57 6.07 -0.13
C ILE A 138 0.83 7.38 -0.24
N GLU A 139 1.54 8.48 0.01
CA GLU A 139 1.04 9.82 -0.25
C GLU A 139 1.11 10.09 -1.77
N PRO A 140 -0.03 10.28 -2.45
CA PRO A 140 -0.06 10.48 -3.89
C PRO A 140 0.56 11.82 -4.28
N THR A 141 1.49 11.82 -5.23
CA THR A 141 2.11 13.04 -5.77
C THR A 141 1.69 13.32 -7.21
N ARG A 142 1.31 12.29 -7.96
CA ARG A 142 0.84 12.43 -9.35
C ARG A 142 -0.07 11.27 -9.74
N VAL A 143 -1.11 11.57 -10.51
CA VAL A 143 -1.99 10.56 -11.11
C VAL A 143 -2.07 10.80 -12.62
N TYR A 144 -1.95 9.72 -13.40
CA TYR A 144 -2.08 9.77 -14.86
C TYR A 144 -2.56 8.42 -15.40
N GLY A 145 -3.21 8.43 -16.56
CA GLY A 145 -3.76 7.23 -17.18
C GLY A 145 -4.17 7.50 -18.63
N ASN A 146 -4.81 6.52 -19.24
CA ASN A 146 -5.32 6.60 -20.61
C ASN A 146 -6.85 6.72 -20.72
N GLY A 147 -7.51 7.08 -19.61
CA GLY A 147 -8.95 7.32 -19.52
C GLY A 147 -9.27 8.71 -19.00
#